data_AF-A0A4Z0H6G9-F1
#
_entry.id   AF-A0A4Z0H6G9-F1
#
_cell.length_a   1.000
_cell.length_b   1.000
_cell.length_c   1.000
_cell.angle_alpha   90.00
_cell.angle_beta   90.00
_cell.angle_gamma   90.00
#
_symmetry.space_group_name_H-M   'P 1'
#
loop_
_entity.id
_entity.type
_entity.pdbx_description
1 polymer ?
#
loop_
_entity_poly.entity_id
_entity_poly.type
_entity_poly.pdbx_seq_one_letter_code
_entity_poly.pdbx_strand_id
1 'polypeptide(L)'
;MAVRKTMTPSKSMTFLILGRKHPNAPANLTASNVTDTSVDVSWDAVTYEAGIANYEIYRDGVMVDTRVGTNLADSGLTADTAYEYQVVAVAENGLKSELSEVLTVTTTTGA
;
A
#
# COMPACT_ATOMS: atom_id res chain seq x y z
N MET A 1 -1.29 -18.52 33.08
CA MET A 1 -1.02 -19.04 31.73
C MET A 1 -2.07 -18.46 30.79
N ALA A 2 -1.71 -17.53 29.91
CA ALA A 2 -2.63 -16.98 28.92
C ALA A 2 -1.96 -16.93 27.54
N VAL A 3 -2.67 -17.56 26.61
CA VAL A 3 -2.58 -17.72 25.15
C VAL A 3 -1.56 -16.86 24.38
N ARG A 4 -0.63 -17.56 23.71
CA ARG A 4 0.17 -17.04 22.59
C ARG A 4 -0.71 -16.95 21.34
N LYS A 5 -0.97 -15.74 20.84
CA LYS A 5 -1.52 -15.54 19.50
C LYS A 5 -0.37 -15.72 18.51
N THR A 6 -0.33 -16.84 17.80
CA THR A 6 0.58 -17.01 16.65
C THR A 6 0.01 -16.25 15.47
N MET A 7 0.58 -15.09 15.18
CA MET A 7 0.40 -14.38 13.92
C MET A 7 1.37 -14.98 12.92
N THR A 8 0.86 -15.57 11.84
CA THR A 8 1.67 -16.03 10.70
C THR A 8 1.21 -15.28 9.47
N PRO A 9 2.05 -14.45 8.85
CA PRO A 9 1.92 -14.13 7.42
C PRO A 9 3.03 -14.90 6.68
N SER A 10 2.94 -15.37 5.44
CA SER A 10 1.87 -15.59 4.49
C SER A 10 2.43 -16.70 3.57
N LYS A 11 1.60 -17.68 3.19
CA LYS A 11 2.06 -18.86 2.44
C LYS A 11 2.20 -18.48 0.96
N SER A 12 3.43 -18.43 0.45
CA SER A 12 3.68 -18.34 -1.00
C SER A 12 3.17 -19.61 -1.67
N MET A 13 2.01 -19.52 -2.33
CA MET A 13 1.38 -20.62 -3.03
C MET A 13 1.80 -20.61 -4.51
N THR A 14 2.81 -21.39 -4.85
CA THR A 14 3.23 -21.62 -6.24
C THR A 14 2.22 -22.54 -6.94
N PHE A 15 1.60 -22.07 -8.03
CA PHE A 15 0.85 -22.92 -8.96
C PHE A 15 1.37 -22.74 -10.41
N LEU A 16 1.90 -23.82 -10.99
CA LEU A 16 2.33 -23.91 -12.39
C LEU A 16 1.17 -24.41 -13.26
N ILE A 17 0.48 -23.52 -13.96
CA ILE A 17 -0.48 -23.85 -15.04
C ILE A 17 -0.35 -22.83 -16.18
N LEU A 18 0.82 -22.71 -16.83
CA LEU A 18 1.12 -21.66 -17.84
C LEU A 18 0.65 -20.22 -17.46
N GLY A 19 0.53 -19.96 -16.15
CA GLY A 19 -0.16 -18.81 -15.59
C GLY A 19 0.76 -17.61 -15.50
N ARG A 20 0.26 -16.44 -15.92
CA ARG A 20 0.98 -15.18 -15.72
C ARG A 20 1.13 -14.93 -14.23
N LYS A 21 2.37 -14.88 -13.75
CA LYS A 21 2.67 -14.52 -12.36
C LYS A 21 2.41 -13.03 -12.20
N HIS A 22 1.64 -12.62 -11.20
CA HIS A 22 1.46 -11.20 -10.88
C HIS A 22 2.55 -10.74 -9.89
N PRO A 23 2.85 -9.43 -9.83
CA PRO A 23 3.67 -8.88 -8.75
C PRO A 23 3.04 -9.18 -7.38
N ASN A 24 3.86 -9.25 -6.34
CA ASN A 24 3.36 -9.29 -4.97
C ASN A 24 2.75 -7.92 -4.62
N ALA A 25 1.76 -7.92 -3.72
CA ALA A 25 1.25 -6.68 -3.17
C ALA A 25 2.37 -5.93 -2.41
N PRO A 26 2.42 -4.58 -2.50
CA PRO A 26 3.24 -3.77 -1.63
C PRO A 26 3.00 -4.08 -0.15
N ALA A 27 4.05 -4.00 0.65
CA ALA A 27 4.03 -4.31 2.08
C ALA A 27 4.66 -3.19 2.90
N ASN A 28 4.52 -3.28 4.22
CA ASN A 28 5.10 -2.36 5.19
C ASN A 28 4.71 -0.89 4.92
N LEU A 29 3.44 -0.66 4.59
CA LEU A 29 2.90 0.69 4.49
C LEU A 29 3.04 1.39 5.84
N THR A 30 3.60 2.59 5.83
CA THR A 30 3.77 3.42 7.04
C THR A 30 3.35 4.85 6.77
N ALA A 31 2.87 5.51 7.81
CA ALA A 31 2.54 6.94 7.80
C ALA A 31 3.57 7.74 8.59
N SER A 32 3.91 8.93 8.11
CA SER A 32 4.73 9.91 8.78
C SER A 32 4.25 11.32 8.45
N ASN A 33 4.79 12.34 9.12
CA ASN A 33 4.45 13.74 8.88
C ASN A 33 2.93 14.02 8.85
N VAL A 34 2.18 13.35 9.72
CA VAL A 34 0.74 13.51 9.84
C VAL A 34 0.44 14.89 10.44
N THR A 35 -0.29 15.70 9.69
CA THR A 35 -0.81 16.99 10.14
C THR A 35 -2.34 16.94 10.15
N ASP A 36 -2.98 18.09 10.32
CA ASP A 36 -4.42 18.24 10.21
C ASP A 36 -4.90 18.17 8.74
N THR A 37 -4.01 18.39 7.78
CA THR A 37 -4.38 18.47 6.35
C THR A 37 -3.47 17.67 5.42
N SER A 38 -2.51 16.91 5.95
CA SER A 38 -1.57 16.10 5.16
C SER A 38 -1.07 14.85 5.87
N VAL A 39 -0.56 13.90 5.08
CA VAL A 39 0.18 12.72 5.54
C VAL A 39 1.19 12.30 4.47
N ASP A 40 2.35 11.82 4.91
CA ASP A 40 3.28 11.09 4.05
C ASP A 40 3.10 9.58 4.24
N VAL A 41 2.85 8.86 3.15
CA VAL A 41 2.67 7.41 3.12
C VAL A 41 3.81 6.78 2.32
N SER A 42 4.51 5.82 2.93
CA SER A 42 5.61 5.09 2.27
C SER A 42 5.41 3.59 2.36
N TRP A 43 6.02 2.83 1.44
CA TRP A 43 5.95 1.37 1.38
C TRP A 43 7.26 0.76 0.86
N ASP A 44 7.41 -0.55 1.00
CA ASP A 44 8.56 -1.25 0.47
C ASP A 44 8.49 -1.41 -1.06
N ALA A 45 9.64 -1.30 -1.71
CA ALA A 45 9.74 -1.55 -3.15
C ALA A 45 9.40 -3.01 -3.48
N VAL A 46 8.49 -3.21 -4.42
CA VAL A 46 8.19 -4.52 -5.00
C VAL A 46 9.18 -4.82 -6.12
N THR A 47 9.64 -6.06 -6.20
CA THR A 47 10.40 -6.57 -7.34
C THR A 47 9.56 -7.58 -8.11
N TYR A 48 9.69 -7.55 -9.43
CA TYR A 48 9.01 -8.47 -10.33
C TYR A 48 9.89 -8.73 -11.55
N GLU A 49 9.73 -9.87 -12.21
CA GLU A 49 10.61 -10.31 -13.30
C GLU A 49 10.62 -9.36 -14.49
N ALA A 50 9.49 -8.72 -14.78
CA ALA A 50 9.38 -7.70 -15.82
C ALA A 50 9.71 -6.28 -15.31
N GLY A 51 10.10 -6.12 -14.04
CA GLY A 51 10.19 -4.80 -13.40
C GLY A 51 8.83 -4.25 -12.97
N ILE A 52 8.87 -3.21 -12.12
CA ILE A 52 7.69 -2.45 -11.68
C ILE A 52 7.73 -1.09 -12.38
N ALA A 53 6.66 -0.78 -13.12
CA ALA A 53 6.51 0.49 -13.82
C ALA A 53 6.07 1.61 -12.88
N ASN A 54 5.12 1.32 -11.99
CA ASN A 54 4.57 2.28 -11.04
C ASN A 54 3.75 1.57 -9.94
N TYR A 55 3.26 2.38 -9.01
CA TYR A 55 2.35 2.03 -7.94
C TYR A 55 1.08 2.88 -8.05
N GLU A 56 -0.08 2.26 -7.94
CA GLU A 56 -1.37 2.95 -7.82
C GLU A 56 -1.73 3.08 -6.33
N ILE A 57 -2.03 4.29 -5.88
CA ILE A 57 -2.34 4.58 -4.48
C ILE A 57 -3.83 4.87 -4.36
N TYR A 58 -4.45 4.19 -3.41
CA TYR A 58 -5.87 4.29 -3.10
C TYR A 58 -6.04 4.91 -1.73
N ARG A 59 -6.96 5.87 -1.62
CA ARG A 59 -7.45 6.46 -0.37
C ARG A 59 -8.95 6.22 -0.28
N ASP A 60 -9.41 5.59 0.79
CA ASP A 60 -10.81 5.23 1.02
C ASP A 60 -11.42 4.44 -0.15
N GLY A 61 -10.61 3.54 -0.73
CA GLY A 61 -10.99 2.71 -1.88
C GLY A 61 -10.99 3.42 -3.25
N VAL A 62 -10.64 4.72 -3.31
CA VAL A 62 -10.55 5.48 -4.56
C VAL A 62 -9.10 5.70 -4.93
N MET A 63 -8.73 5.44 -6.19
CA MET A 63 -7.37 5.74 -6.67
C MET A 63 -7.16 7.25 -6.69
N VAL A 64 -6.19 7.73 -5.91
CA VAL A 64 -5.87 9.17 -5.77
C VAL A 64 -4.62 9.58 -6.52
N ASP A 65 -3.68 8.65 -6.73
CA ASP A 65 -2.40 8.97 -7.39
C ASP A 65 -1.73 7.72 -7.99
N THR A 66 -0.72 7.95 -8.83
CA THR A 66 0.19 6.93 -9.37
C THR A 66 1.63 7.40 -9.23
N ARG A 67 2.52 6.56 -8.68
CA ARG A 67 3.92 6.90 -8.39
C ARG A 67 4.89 5.89 -8.95
N VAL A 68 6.01 6.36 -9.50
CA VAL A 68 7.16 5.49 -9.84
C VAL A 68 7.97 5.17 -8.57
N GLY A 69 8.04 6.11 -7.62
CA GLY A 69 8.66 5.92 -6.31
C GLY A 69 7.75 5.24 -5.29
N THR A 70 8.29 4.98 -4.11
CA THR A 70 7.60 4.25 -3.04
C THR A 70 7.09 5.15 -1.91
N ASN A 71 6.73 6.39 -2.25
CA ASN A 71 6.21 7.38 -1.31
C ASN A 71 5.18 8.31 -1.97
N LEU A 72 4.15 8.65 -1.20
CA LEU A 72 3.14 9.65 -1.47
C LEU A 72 3.19 10.71 -0.38
N ALA A 73 3.22 11.99 -0.77
CA ALA A 73 2.89 13.10 0.10
C ALA A 73 1.46 13.55 -0.24
N ASP A 74 0.50 13.19 0.61
CA ASP A 74 -0.91 13.46 0.41
C ASP A 74 -1.33 14.70 1.20
N SER A 75 -2.05 15.61 0.56
CA SER A 75 -2.40 16.92 1.11
C SER A 75 -3.82 17.33 0.74
N GLY A 76 -4.36 18.34 1.41
CA GLY A 76 -5.75 18.77 1.24
C GLY A 76 -6.73 17.84 1.96
N LEU A 77 -6.27 17.14 2.99
CA LEU A 77 -7.11 16.33 3.87
C LEU A 77 -7.91 17.22 4.81
N THR A 78 -9.01 16.67 5.32
CA THR A 78 -9.78 17.25 6.42
C THR A 78 -9.17 16.84 7.77
N ALA A 79 -9.13 17.77 8.72
CA ALA A 79 -8.68 17.55 10.09
C ALA A 79 -9.54 16.52 10.84
N ASP A 80 -8.96 15.86 11.84
CA ASP A 80 -9.64 14.88 12.68
C ASP A 80 -10.43 13.82 11.90
N THR A 81 -9.87 13.37 10.77
CA THR A 81 -10.51 12.43 9.85
C THR A 81 -9.63 11.22 9.65
N ALA A 82 -10.23 10.03 9.76
CA ALA A 82 -9.57 8.77 9.44
C ALA A 82 -9.61 8.51 7.93
N TYR A 83 -8.46 8.17 7.37
CA TYR A 83 -8.27 7.77 5.98
C TYR A 83 -7.66 6.36 5.92
N GLU A 84 -8.08 5.59 4.93
CA GLU A 84 -7.54 4.26 4.66
C GLU A 84 -6.71 4.28 3.38
N TYR A 85 -5.43 3.90 3.49
CA TYR A 85 -4.50 3.82 2.37
C TYR A 85 -4.19 2.39 1.98
N GLN A 86 -4.18 2.14 0.68
CA GLN A 86 -3.71 0.89 0.08
C GLN A 86 -2.93 1.18 -1.21
N VAL A 87 -2.02 0.28 -1.57
CA VAL A 87 -1.17 0.43 -2.75
C VAL A 87 -1.19 -0.85 -3.59
N VAL A 88 -1.20 -0.69 -4.91
CA VAL A 88 -1.04 -1.77 -5.90
C VAL A 88 0.27 -1.54 -6.66
N ALA A 89 1.05 -2.60 -6.90
CA ALA A 89 2.21 -2.55 -7.80
C ALA A 89 1.79 -2.90 -9.23
N VAL A 90 2.24 -2.12 -10.21
CA VAL A 90 1.97 -2.32 -11.63
C VAL A 90 3.27 -2.63 -12.36
N ALA A 91 3.36 -3.82 -12.95
CA ALA A 91 4.53 -4.25 -13.72
C ALA A 91 4.61 -3.59 -15.10
N GLU A 92 5.81 -3.56 -15.70
CA GLU A 92 6.00 -3.03 -17.06
C GLU A 92 5.22 -3.80 -18.14
N ASN A 93 4.91 -5.08 -17.87
CA ASN A 93 4.06 -5.90 -18.74
C ASN A 93 2.55 -5.72 -18.49
N GLY A 94 2.17 -4.75 -17.66
CA GLY A 94 0.78 -4.39 -17.37
C GLY A 94 0.07 -5.26 -16.33
N LEU A 95 0.76 -6.25 -15.74
CA LEU A 95 0.18 -7.06 -14.66
C LEU A 95 0.19 -6.28 -13.34
N LYS A 96 -0.93 -6.33 -12.61
CA LYS A 96 -1.11 -5.67 -11.32
C LYS A 96 -1.06 -6.65 -10.16
N SER A 97 -0.54 -6.25 -9.01
CA SER A 97 -0.72 -7.01 -7.77
C SER A 97 -2.14 -6.93 -7.24
N GLU A 98 -2.43 -7.72 -6.21
CA GLU A 98 -3.53 -7.42 -5.27
C GLU A 98 -3.27 -6.10 -4.53
N LEU A 99 -4.29 -5.55 -3.87
CA LEU A 99 -4.14 -4.43 -2.92
C LEU A 99 -3.26 -4.86 -1.73
N SER A 100 -2.48 -3.91 -1.19
CA SER A 100 -1.76 -4.09 0.08
C SER A 100 -2.72 -4.30 1.27
N GLU A 101 -2.15 -4.64 2.42
CA GLU A 101 -2.84 -4.44 3.71
C GLU A 101 -3.23 -2.97 3.87
N VAL A 102 -4.35 -2.73 4.57
CA VAL A 102 -4.89 -1.39 4.81
C VAL A 102 -4.04 -0.68 5.87
N LEU A 103 -3.57 0.53 5.54
CA LEU A 103 -2.99 1.46 6.50
C LEU A 103 -4.04 2.51 6.87
N THR A 104 -4.51 2.50 8.11
CA THR A 104 -5.41 3.54 8.63
C THR A 104 -4.60 4.65 9.30
N VAL A 105 -4.88 5.90 8.94
CA VAL A 105 -4.25 7.10 9.52
C VAL A 105 -5.32 8.11 9.84
N THR A 106 -5.24 8.73 11.03
CA THR A 106 -6.12 9.84 11.41
C THR A 106 -5.31 11.14 11.41
N THR A 107 -5.77 12.13 10.65
CA THR A 107 -5.19 13.48 10.67
C THR A 107 -5.34 14.10 12.06
N THR A 108 -4.43 14.98 12.44
CA THR A 108 -4.51 15.63 13.75
C THR A 108 -5.72 16.57 13.80
N THR A 109 -6.19 16.87 15.01
CA THR A 109 -7.11 17.99 15.22
C THR A 109 -6.39 19.28 14.85
N GLY A 110 -6.97 20.11 13.98
CA GLY A 110 -6.37 21.39 13.56
C GLY A 110 -5.96 22.26 14.74
N ALA A 111 -4.87 23.02 14.57
CA ALA A 111 -4.38 23.95 15.58
C ALA A 111 -5.26 25.20 15.71
#